data_AF-A0A0N7LVQ9-F1
#
_entry.id   AF-A0A0N7LVQ9-F1
#
_cell.length_a   1.000
_cell.length_b   1.000
_cell.length_c   1.000
_cell.angle_alpha   90.00
_cell.angle_beta   90.00
_cell.angle_gamma   90.00
#
_symmetry.space_group_name_H-M   'P 1'
#
loop_
_entity.id
_entity.type
_entity.pdbx_description
1 polymer ?
#
loop_
_entity_poly.entity_id
_entity_poly.type
_entity_poly.pdbx_seq_one_letter_code
_entity_poly.pdbx_strand_id
1 'polypeptide(L)' 'MQPLNLITLILLIVGGLNWGLVGFANFDLVAAIFGDGSMLSRIVYALVGLSAVWQIVLASKQMSPATS' A
#
# COMPACT_ATOMS: atom_id res chain seq x y z
N MET A 1 15.02 8.39 -10.61
CA MET A 1 13.82 7.82 -9.94
C MET A 1 13.72 8.44 -8.55
N GLN A 2 12.65 9.17 -8.23
CA GLN A 2 12.50 9.73 -6.89
C GLN A 2 12.38 8.57 -5.87
N PRO A 3 13.22 8.49 -4.83
CA PRO A 3 13.25 7.36 -3.89
C PRO A 3 11.88 7.12 -3.21
N LEU A 4 11.06 8.17 -3.06
CA LEU A 4 9.70 8.07 -2.55
C LEU A 4 8.77 7.20 -3.41
N ASN A 5 8.94 7.20 -4.74
CA ASN A 5 8.12 6.38 -5.64
C ASN A 5 8.42 4.89 -5.46
N LEU A 6 9.67 4.55 -5.18
CA LEU A 6 10.08 3.17 -4.95
C LEU A 6 9.56 2.66 -3.61
N ILE A 7 9.64 3.48 -2.55
CA ILE A 7 9.12 3.13 -1.22
C ILE A 7 7.59 2.91 -1.29
N THR A 8 6.86 3.83 -1.91
CA THR A 8 5.41 3.70 -2.05
C THR A 8 5.02 2.50 -2.92
N LEU A 9 5.77 2.19 -3.99
CA LEU A 9 5.55 0.99 -4.80
C LEU A 9 5.74 -0.29 -3.98
N ILE A 10 6.80 -0.39 -3.18
CA ILE A 10 7.04 -1.54 -2.29
C ILE A 10 5.88 -1.68 -1.31
N LEU A 11 5.44 -0.59 -0.68
CA LEU A 11 4.32 -0.62 0.26
C LEU A 11 3.00 -1.04 -0.42
N LEU A 12 2.76 -0.64 -1.67
CA LEU A 12 1.63 -1.14 -2.46
C LEU A 12 1.72 -2.64 -2.71
N ILE A 13 2.90 -3.16 -3.09
CA ILE A 13 3.11 -4.58 -3.35
C ILE A 13 2.86 -5.39 -2.07
N VAL A 14 3.45 -4.97 -0.95
CA VAL A 14 3.25 -5.61 0.35
C VAL A 14 1.78 -5.58 0.76
N GLY A 15 1.13 -4.43 0.62
CA GLY A 15 -0.29 -4.26 0.89
C GLY A 15 -1.16 -5.16 0.02
N GLY A 16 -0.94 -5.14 -1.29
CA GLY A 16 -1.69 -5.95 -2.26
C GLY A 16 -1.52 -7.44 -2.04
N LEU A 17 -0.31 -7.90 -1.69
CA LEU A 17 -0.07 -9.29 -1.32
C LEU A 17 -0.81 -9.68 -0.03
N ASN A 18 -0.78 -8.84 1.01
CA ASN A 18 -1.52 -9.09 2.25
C ASN A 18 -3.03 -9.20 1.99
N TRP A 19 -3.59 -8.23 1.26
CA TRP A 19 -5.02 -8.24 0.92
C TRP A 19 -5.39 -9.40 -0.02
N GLY A 20 -4.49 -9.82 -0.91
CA GLY A 20 -4.67 -11.03 -1.72
C GLY A 20 -4.78 -12.28 -0.86
N LEU A 21 -3.88 -12.45 0.13
CA LEU A 21 -3.93 -13.58 1.07
C LEU A 21 -5.21 -13.56 1.93
N VAL A 22 -5.65 -12.38 2.37
CA VAL A 22 -6.92 -12.22 3.09
C VAL A 22 -8.10 -12.60 2.19
N GLY A 23 -8.12 -12.17 0.94
CA GLY A 23 -9.20 -12.47 0.00
C GLY A 23 -9.29 -13.95 -0.42
N PHE A 24 -8.15 -14.62 -0.63
CA PHE A 24 -8.12 -16.01 -1.09
C PHE A 24 -8.16 -17.03 0.04
N ALA A 25 -7.52 -16.74 1.16
CA ALA A 25 -7.29 -17.71 2.24
C ALA A 25 -7.76 -17.23 3.61
N ASN A 26 -8.38 -16.05 3.72
CA ASN A 26 -8.70 -15.39 5.00
C ASN A 26 -7.46 -15.27 5.92
N PHE A 27 -6.27 -15.17 5.33
CA PHE A 27 -5.01 -15.12 6.07
C PHE A 27 -4.41 -13.71 6.01
N ASP A 28 -4.28 -13.09 7.17
CA ASP A 28 -3.62 -11.78 7.32
C ASP A 28 -2.17 -11.96 7.74
N LEU A 29 -1.25 -11.81 6.77
CA LEU A 29 0.18 -11.95 6.98
C LEU A 29 0.74 -10.86 7.91
N VAL A 30 0.23 -9.64 7.81
CA VAL A 30 0.67 -8.52 8.66
C VAL A 30 0.29 -8.81 10.11
N ALA A 31 -0.95 -9.25 10.36
CA ALA A 31 -1.38 -9.66 11.69
C ALA A 31 -0.63 -10.91 12.18
N ALA A 32 -0.30 -11.86 11.29
CA ALA A 32 0.46 -13.06 11.66
C ALA A 32 1.89 -12.73 12.13
N ILE A 33 2.54 -11.71 11.56
CA ILE A 33 3.91 -11.32 11.91
C ILE A 33 3.93 -10.36 13.11
N PHE A 34 3.07 -9.34 13.11
CA PHE A 34 3.09 -8.25 14.08
C PHE A 34 2.07 -8.39 15.20
N GLY A 35 1.23 -9.41 15.16
CA GLY A 35 0.14 -9.66 16.10
C GLY A 35 -1.18 -9.04 15.65
N ASP A 36 -2.25 -9.81 15.77
CA ASP A 36 -3.60 -9.32 15.49
C ASP A 36 -3.98 -8.19 16.47
N GLY A 37 -4.57 -7.13 15.95
CA GLY A 37 -4.94 -5.93 16.71
C GLY A 37 -3.76 -5.10 17.27
N SER A 38 -2.51 -5.47 17.00
CA SER A 38 -1.34 -4.76 17.55
C SER A 38 -1.17 -3.35 16.99
N MET A 39 -0.56 -2.46 17.78
CA MET A 39 -0.25 -1.10 17.33
C MET A 39 0.67 -1.09 16.10
N LEU A 40 1.60 -2.06 16.01
CA LEU A 40 2.50 -2.20 14.87
C LEU A 40 1.74 -2.60 13.59
N SER A 41 0.82 -3.56 13.66
CA SER A 41 -0.03 -3.95 12.52
C SER A 41 -0.82 -2.75 11.99
N ARG A 42 -1.40 -1.95 12.89
CA ARG A 42 -2.14 -0.73 12.55
C ARG A 42 -1.27 0.31 11.84
N ILE A 43 -0.03 0.51 12.30
CA ILE A 43 0.93 1.41 11.64
C ILE A 43 1.24 0.91 10.23
N VAL A 44 1.49 -0.39 10.05
CA VAL A 44 1.75 -0.98 8.73
C VAL A 44 0.56 -0.75 7.79
N TYR A 45 -0.67 -1.04 8.22
CA TYR A 45 -1.85 -0.81 7.40
C TYR A 45 -2.03 0.67 7.04
N ALA A 46 -1.77 1.59 7.97
CA ALA A 46 -1.83 3.02 7.70
C ALA A 46 -0.81 3.47 6.65
N LEU A 47 0.44 2.99 6.73
CA LEU A 47 1.48 3.30 5.74
C LEU A 47 1.16 2.74 4.36
N VAL A 48 0.61 1.53 4.28
CA VAL A 48 0.12 0.93 3.03
C VAL A 48 -0.99 1.79 2.43
N GLY A 49 -2.00 2.17 3.22
CA GLY A 49 -3.11 3.02 2.77
C GLY A 49 -2.64 4.39 2.28
N LEU A 50 -1.75 5.05 3.03
CA LEU A 50 -1.16 6.34 2.62
C LEU A 50 -0.37 6.22 1.31
N SER A 51 0.34 5.11 1.12
CA SER A 51 1.08 4.85 -0.12
C SER A 51 0.15 4.67 -1.32
N ALA A 52 -0.99 3.99 -1.13
CA ALA A 52 -2.03 3.87 -2.15
C ALA A 52 -2.59 5.23 -2.55
N VAL A 53 -2.92 6.08 -1.57
CA VAL A 53 -3.40 7.45 -1.84
C VAL A 53 -2.37 8.26 -2.60
N TRP A 54 -1.09 8.22 -2.20
CA TRP A 54 -0.02 8.94 -2.88
C TRP A 54 0.13 8.52 -4.35
N GLN A 55 0.11 7.21 -4.60
CA GLN A 55 0.20 6.65 -5.96
C GLN A 55 -1.02 7.04 -6.81
N ILE A 56 -2.22 7.07 -6.24
CA ILE A 56 -3.44 7.53 -6.94
C ILE A 56 -3.31 9.02 -7.32
N VAL A 57 -2.84 9.88 -6.41
CA VAL A 57 -2.63 11.31 -6.69
C VAL A 57 -1.55 11.54 -7.75
N LEU A 58 -0.47 10.76 -7.70
CA LEU A 58 0.58 10.81 -8.73
C LEU A 58 0.04 10.36 -10.09
N ALA A 59 -0.71 9.26 -10.13
CA ALA A 59 -1.30 8.73 -11.35
C ALA A 59 -2.34 9.68 -11.96
N SER A 60 -3.19 10.31 -11.14
CA SER A 60 -4.19 11.28 -11.61
C SER A 60 -3.54 12.53 -12.22
N LYS A 61 -2.42 12.98 -11.64
CA LYS A 61 -1.62 14.07 -12.22
C LYS A 61 -1.01 13.71 -13.57
N GLN A 62 -0.57 12.46 -13.75
CA GLN A 62 -0.01 11.98 -15.02
C GLN A 62 -1.07 11.73 -16.09
N MET A 63 -2.30 11.40 -15.69
CA MET A 63 -3.44 11.21 -16.59
C MET A 63 -4.09 12.53 -17.04
N SER A 64 -3.62 13.69 -16.55
CA SER A 64 -4.05 14.97 -17.11
C SER A 64 -3.43 15.10 -18.51
N PRO A 65 -4.23 15.05 -19.59
CA PRO A 65 -3.69 15.22 -20.94
C PRO A 65 -3.05 16.60 -21.01
N ALA A 66 -1.86 16.67 -21.61
CA ALA A 66 -1.23 17.95 -21.90
C ALA A 66 -2.25 18.78 -22.70
N THR A 67 -2.85 19.78 -22.06
CA THR A 67 -3.57 20.82 -22.80
C THR A 67 -2.51 21.53 -23.62
N SER A 68 -2.46 21.17 -24.91
CA SER A 68 -1.67 21.80 -25.97
C SER A 68 -1.97 23.29 -26.08
#